data_AF-A0A241VLP7-F1
#
_entry.id   AF-A0A241VLP7-F1
#
_cell.length_a   1.000
_cell.length_b   1.000
_cell.length_c   1.000
_cell.angle_alpha   90.00
_cell.angle_beta   90.00
_cell.angle_gamma   90.00
#
_symmetry.space_group_name_H-M   'P 1'
#
loop_
_entity.id
_entity.type
_entity.pdbx_description
1 polymer ?
#
loop_
_entity_poly.entity_id
_entity_poly.type
_entity_poly.pdbx_seq_one_letter_code
_entity_poly.pdbx_strand_id
1 'polypeptide(L)'
;MASPQEQQIVKTFMQNVYGKKADVSGMNSKHDGNKGHWLERQMGITHNASNAPDLLGFEMKNQTTSKTTFGDWSPSYFIFNDKEIIPREKGIRAVDRRDTHFLTVWGQPNVEKENRLSWSGKPIPKIDQWNDFGCILLVNQNNDIEIVYDYQRDLRPNKTAIVPEFYRNAPIAIAKWDAAKLAKKVNDKFNQKGWFTCKTNALGVYEKICFGNPITFEDWIYLVKQGIVFYDSGMYFGNARPYAQWRASNNYWNSLILREYPQI
;
A
#
# COMPACT_ATOMS: atom_id res chain seq x y z
N MET A 1 -15.45 27.51 0.51
CA MET A 1 -14.25 28.36 0.62
C MET A 1 -13.11 27.55 1.23
N ALA A 2 -11.87 27.76 0.78
CA ALA A 2 -10.71 27.04 1.32
C ALA A 2 -10.48 27.39 2.79
N SER A 3 -10.19 26.37 3.61
CA SER A 3 -9.85 26.56 5.02
C SER A 3 -8.54 27.36 5.19
N PRO A 4 -8.31 28.04 6.34
CA PRO A 4 -7.03 28.73 6.59
C PRO A 4 -5.81 27.81 6.45
N GLN A 5 -5.93 26.54 6.85
CA GLN A 5 -4.84 25.57 6.70
C GLN A 5 -4.59 25.22 5.24
N GLU A 6 -5.65 25.03 4.43
CA GLU A 6 -5.53 24.81 2.99
C GLU A 6 -4.84 25.99 2.31
N GLN A 7 -5.23 27.23 2.63
CA GLN A 7 -4.59 28.44 2.11
C GLN A 7 -3.09 28.51 2.47
N GLN A 8 -2.73 28.09 3.69
CA GLN A 8 -1.33 28.03 4.12
C GLN A 8 -0.53 26.99 3.30
N ILE A 9 -1.10 25.81 3.05
CA ILE A 9 -0.47 24.79 2.20
C ILE A 9 -0.27 25.31 0.78
N VAL A 10 -1.29 25.96 0.21
CA VAL A 10 -1.20 26.60 -1.12
C VAL A 10 -0.10 27.65 -1.14
N LYS A 11 -0.01 28.52 -0.13
CA LYS A 11 1.05 29.53 -0.04
C LYS A 11 2.44 28.88 -0.04
N THR A 12 2.66 27.85 0.76
CA THR A 12 3.93 27.10 0.79
C THR A 12 4.25 26.50 -0.58
N PHE A 13 3.26 25.88 -1.24
CA PHE A 13 3.43 25.33 -2.58
C PHE A 13 3.82 26.41 -3.60
N MET A 14 3.12 27.54 -3.63
CA MET A 14 3.39 28.62 -4.59
C MET A 14 4.78 29.23 -4.39
N GLN A 15 5.26 29.32 -3.15
CA GLN A 15 6.59 29.88 -2.83
C GLN A 15 7.72 28.89 -3.13
N ASN A 16 7.54 27.62 -2.75
CA ASN A 16 8.64 26.67 -2.67
C ASN A 16 8.65 25.64 -3.80
N VAL A 17 7.53 25.38 -4.46
CA VAL A 17 7.37 24.25 -5.38
C VAL A 17 6.91 24.67 -6.78
N TYR A 18 5.92 25.56 -6.88
CA TYR A 18 5.33 25.98 -8.14
C TYR A 18 6.38 26.49 -9.14
N GLY A 19 6.30 26.03 -10.38
CA GLY A 19 7.22 26.40 -11.45
C GLY A 19 8.60 25.72 -11.38
N LYS A 20 8.85 24.84 -10.40
CA LYS A 20 10.14 24.14 -10.23
C LYS A 20 10.08 22.70 -10.70
N LYS A 21 11.23 22.15 -11.07
CA LYS A 21 11.44 20.69 -11.21
C LYS A 21 12.10 20.17 -9.93
N ALA A 22 11.78 18.94 -9.55
CA ALA A 22 12.45 18.29 -8.43
C ALA A 22 13.95 18.15 -8.72
N ASP A 23 14.80 18.75 -7.87
CA ASP A 23 16.25 18.59 -7.95
C ASP A 23 16.68 17.38 -7.10
N VAL A 24 17.11 16.34 -7.79
CA VAL A 24 17.56 15.08 -7.19
C VAL A 24 19.06 14.82 -7.42
N SER A 25 19.81 15.83 -7.87
CA SER A 25 21.24 15.71 -8.23
C SER A 25 22.14 15.22 -7.08
N GLY A 26 21.75 15.48 -5.83
CA GLY A 26 22.43 15.00 -4.62
C GLY A 26 21.82 13.74 -3.98
N MET A 27 20.84 13.10 -4.61
CA MET A 27 20.14 11.92 -4.07
C MET A 27 20.53 10.64 -4.80
N ASN A 28 20.50 9.50 -4.09
CA ASN A 28 20.78 8.21 -4.70
C ASN A 28 19.82 7.95 -5.88
N SER A 29 20.37 7.83 -7.08
CA SER A 29 19.61 7.66 -8.34
C SER A 29 18.78 6.37 -8.38
N LYS A 30 19.10 5.38 -7.54
CA LYS A 30 18.36 4.11 -7.41
C LYS A 30 17.17 4.16 -6.44
N HIS A 31 16.92 5.30 -5.79
CA HIS A 31 15.81 5.43 -4.84
C HIS A 31 14.58 6.05 -5.52
N ASP A 32 13.58 5.21 -5.84
CA ASP A 32 12.34 5.60 -6.52
C ASP A 32 11.56 6.72 -5.78
N GLY A 33 11.80 6.91 -4.48
CA GLY A 33 11.15 7.93 -3.64
C GLY A 33 11.85 9.30 -3.58
N ASN A 34 12.96 9.51 -4.31
CA ASN A 34 13.77 10.74 -4.19
C ASN A 34 12.99 12.03 -4.53
N LYS A 35 12.15 12.03 -5.57
CA LYS A 35 11.29 13.16 -5.92
C LYS A 35 10.26 13.46 -4.83
N GLY A 36 9.73 12.42 -4.20
CA GLY A 36 8.81 12.55 -3.06
C GLY A 36 9.48 13.23 -1.88
N HIS A 37 10.68 12.78 -1.50
CA HIS A 37 11.46 13.39 -0.42
C HIS A 37 11.84 14.85 -0.70
N TRP A 38 12.21 15.17 -1.94
CA TRP A 38 12.45 16.56 -2.34
C TRP A 38 11.20 17.41 -2.10
N LEU A 39 10.04 16.91 -2.55
CA LEU A 39 8.78 17.63 -2.46
C LEU A 39 8.33 17.81 -1.00
N GLU A 40 8.38 16.76 -0.19
CA GLU A 40 8.08 16.80 1.25
C GLU A 40 8.94 17.86 1.96
N ARG A 41 10.24 17.93 1.64
CA ARG A 41 11.13 18.96 2.17
C ARG A 41 10.71 20.37 1.76
N GLN A 42 10.35 20.58 0.49
CA GLN A 42 9.88 21.91 0.03
C GLN A 42 8.55 22.32 0.67
N MET A 43 7.70 21.35 0.99
CA MET A 43 6.43 21.56 1.69
C MET A 43 6.60 21.70 3.22
N GLY A 44 7.81 21.57 3.75
CA GLY A 44 8.11 21.73 5.18
C GLY A 44 7.69 20.51 6.02
N ILE A 45 7.60 19.33 5.42
CA ILE A 45 7.19 18.10 6.11
C ILE A 45 8.41 17.44 6.76
N THR A 46 8.35 17.31 8.08
CA THR A 46 9.34 16.56 8.86
C THR A 46 8.98 15.08 8.87
N HIS A 47 9.91 14.25 8.41
CA HIS A 47 9.70 12.81 8.34
C HIS A 47 9.58 12.22 9.75
N ASN A 48 8.51 11.47 9.99
CA ASN A 48 8.32 10.69 11.21
C ASN A 48 7.58 9.39 10.87
N ALA A 49 7.48 8.47 11.83
CA ALA A 49 6.76 7.20 11.68
C ALA A 49 5.28 7.28 12.12
N SER A 50 4.73 8.50 12.26
CA SER A 50 3.36 8.71 12.69
C SER A 50 2.37 8.34 11.59
N ASN A 51 1.20 7.84 11.98
CA ASN A 51 0.07 7.63 11.07
C ASN A 51 -0.87 8.85 11.02
N ALA A 52 -0.38 10.03 11.42
CA ALA A 52 -1.08 11.30 11.28
C ALA A 52 -0.95 11.85 9.85
N PRO A 53 -1.77 12.85 9.47
CA PRO A 53 -1.64 13.53 8.19
C PRO A 53 -0.34 14.35 8.14
N ASP A 54 0.26 14.49 6.96
CA ASP A 54 1.59 15.07 6.81
C ASP A 54 1.68 16.57 7.13
N LEU A 55 0.65 17.36 6.77
CA LEU A 55 0.72 18.82 6.91
C LEU A 55 -0.62 19.44 7.27
N LEU A 56 -0.68 20.08 8.44
CA LEU A 56 -1.83 20.87 8.93
C LEU A 56 -3.19 20.13 8.91
N GLY A 57 -3.16 18.80 9.08
CA GLY A 57 -4.34 17.94 9.07
C GLY A 57 -4.70 17.38 7.69
N PHE A 58 -3.88 17.62 6.66
CA PHE A 58 -4.02 17.00 5.35
C PHE A 58 -2.92 16.00 5.07
N GLU A 59 -3.28 14.86 4.49
CA GLU A 59 -2.34 13.87 3.97
C GLU A 59 -1.80 14.32 2.61
N MET A 60 -0.48 14.28 2.46
CA MET A 60 0.17 14.58 1.19
C MET A 60 0.37 13.30 0.37
N LYS A 61 0.01 13.36 -0.91
CA LYS A 61 0.30 12.30 -1.89
C LYS A 61 1.18 12.80 -3.01
N ASN A 62 2.18 11.99 -3.34
CA ASN A 62 3.02 12.22 -4.51
C ASN A 62 2.29 11.81 -5.79
N GLN A 63 2.47 12.57 -6.87
CA GLN A 63 2.04 12.13 -8.19
C GLN A 63 2.93 10.96 -8.62
N THR A 64 2.32 9.80 -8.79
CA THR A 64 2.97 8.60 -9.34
C THR A 64 2.55 8.39 -10.80
N THR A 65 3.09 7.35 -11.44
CA THR A 65 2.77 7.05 -12.85
C THR A 65 1.41 6.38 -13.03
N SER A 66 1.06 5.37 -12.21
CA SER A 66 -0.15 4.55 -12.45
C SER A 66 -1.10 4.42 -11.26
N LYS A 67 -0.58 4.39 -10.03
CA LYS A 67 -1.35 4.11 -8.81
C LYS A 67 -0.82 4.88 -7.62
N THR A 68 -1.71 5.35 -6.76
CA THR A 68 -1.38 6.07 -5.54
C THR A 68 -1.80 5.27 -4.32
N THR A 69 -0.94 5.27 -3.30
CA THR A 69 -1.07 4.43 -2.09
C THR A 69 -1.79 5.19 -0.99
N PHE A 70 -2.79 4.56 -0.38
CA PHE A 70 -3.43 5.04 0.85
C PHE A 70 -2.45 4.91 2.02
N GLY A 71 -1.93 3.70 2.22
CA GLY A 71 -0.87 3.42 3.17
C GLY A 71 -0.24 2.04 2.96
N ASP A 72 0.90 1.84 3.62
CA ASP A 72 1.54 0.53 3.80
C ASP A 72 1.12 0.00 5.17
N TRP A 73 0.11 -0.87 5.18
CA TRP A 73 -0.56 -1.35 6.38
C TRP A 73 -0.48 -2.87 6.41
N SER A 74 0.49 -3.39 7.16
CA SER A 74 0.65 -4.83 7.38
C SER A 74 -0.60 -5.46 8.01
N PRO A 75 -0.91 -6.71 7.64
CA PRO A 75 -1.85 -7.56 8.35
C PRO A 75 -1.64 -7.55 9.87
N SER A 76 -2.74 -7.63 10.62
CA SER A 76 -2.71 -7.98 12.05
C SER A 76 -2.24 -9.41 12.27
N TYR A 77 -2.47 -10.28 11.29
CA TYR A 77 -2.05 -11.67 11.29
C TYR A 77 -1.39 -12.06 9.97
N PHE A 78 -0.29 -12.81 10.08
CA PHE A 78 0.27 -13.59 8.99
C PHE A 78 0.45 -15.02 9.49
N ILE A 79 0.17 -16.00 8.64
CA ILE A 79 0.29 -17.42 9.00
C ILE A 79 1.72 -17.81 9.41
N PHE A 80 2.74 -17.17 8.85
CA PHE A 80 4.14 -17.42 9.24
C PHE A 80 4.53 -16.87 10.62
N ASN A 81 3.62 -16.14 11.28
CA ASN A 81 3.76 -15.70 12.67
C ASN A 81 2.87 -16.49 13.63
N ASP A 82 2.06 -17.40 13.10
CA ASP A 82 1.23 -18.30 13.89
C ASP A 82 2.10 -19.39 14.52
N LYS A 83 2.14 -19.41 15.85
CA LYS A 83 3.00 -20.31 16.62
C LYS A 83 2.49 -21.75 16.65
N GLU A 84 1.19 -21.95 16.36
CA GLU A 84 0.58 -23.28 16.33
C GLU A 84 0.87 -23.97 14.99
N ILE A 85 1.07 -23.17 13.94
CA ILE A 85 1.43 -23.63 12.60
C ILE A 85 2.95 -23.70 12.41
N ILE A 86 3.67 -22.66 12.82
CA ILE A 86 5.12 -22.57 12.73
C ILE A 86 5.68 -22.31 14.13
N PRO A 87 6.16 -23.36 14.83
CA PRO A 87 6.74 -23.21 16.16
C PRO A 87 7.82 -22.13 16.21
N ARG A 88 7.84 -21.38 17.31
CA ARG A 88 8.86 -20.34 17.51
C ARG A 88 10.15 -20.97 18.03
N GLU A 89 11.17 -20.92 17.20
CA GLU A 89 12.51 -21.38 17.55
C GLU A 89 13.42 -20.22 17.94
N LYS A 90 14.34 -20.49 18.88
CA LYS A 90 15.32 -19.50 19.35
C LYS A 90 16.24 -19.12 18.19
N GLY A 91 16.37 -17.82 17.92
CA GLY A 91 17.21 -17.28 16.85
C GLY A 91 16.52 -17.17 15.49
N ILE A 92 15.31 -17.71 15.32
CA ILE A 92 14.54 -17.61 14.07
C ILE A 92 13.60 -16.40 14.13
N ARG A 93 13.83 -15.42 13.25
CA ARG A 93 13.02 -14.19 13.19
C ARG A 93 11.82 -14.38 12.25
N ALA A 94 10.90 -13.42 12.28
CA ALA A 94 9.74 -13.43 11.39
C ALA A 94 10.12 -13.42 9.90
N VAL A 95 11.17 -12.68 9.54
CA VAL A 95 11.69 -12.65 8.16
C VAL A 95 12.19 -14.03 7.72
N ASP A 96 12.85 -14.76 8.62
CA ASP A 96 13.39 -16.08 8.32
C ASP A 96 12.23 -17.07 8.12
N ARG A 97 11.22 -17.08 9.01
CA ARG A 97 10.01 -17.93 8.84
C ARG A 97 9.24 -17.62 7.56
N ARG A 98 9.09 -16.33 7.24
CA ARG A 98 8.45 -15.92 6.00
C ARG A 98 9.22 -16.44 4.79
N ASP A 99 10.53 -16.31 4.79
CA ASP A 99 11.37 -16.69 3.66
C ASP A 99 11.43 -18.21 3.46
N THR A 100 11.45 -18.99 4.53
CA THR A 100 11.55 -20.46 4.46
C THR A 100 10.21 -21.18 4.36
N HIS A 101 9.12 -20.62 4.91
CA HIS A 101 7.81 -21.30 4.95
C HIS A 101 6.73 -20.62 4.12
N PHE A 102 6.70 -19.30 4.06
CA PHE A 102 5.62 -18.59 3.36
C PHE A 102 5.94 -18.40 1.88
N LEU A 103 7.11 -17.84 1.57
CA LEU A 103 7.49 -17.56 0.19
C LEU A 103 7.77 -18.82 -0.62
N THR A 104 8.17 -19.92 0.02
CA THR A 104 8.34 -21.22 -0.63
C THR A 104 7.03 -21.85 -1.08
N VAL A 105 5.91 -21.50 -0.42
CA VAL A 105 4.57 -22.02 -0.75
C VAL A 105 3.81 -21.05 -1.65
N TRP A 106 3.78 -19.75 -1.32
CA TRP A 106 2.94 -18.75 -2.01
C TRP A 106 3.73 -17.70 -2.79
N GLY A 107 5.06 -17.74 -2.75
CA GLY A 107 5.90 -16.86 -3.56
C GLY A 107 5.99 -17.33 -5.02
N GLN A 108 6.20 -16.36 -5.91
CA GLN A 108 6.54 -16.60 -7.31
C GLN A 108 8.04 -16.31 -7.52
N PRO A 109 8.80 -17.20 -8.18
CA PRO A 109 10.18 -16.94 -8.55
C PRO A 109 10.25 -15.89 -9.66
N ASN A 110 11.25 -15.01 -9.59
CA ASN A 110 11.57 -14.06 -10.66
C ASN A 110 12.90 -14.44 -11.32
N VAL A 111 12.83 -14.90 -12.57
CA VAL A 111 14.00 -15.37 -13.36
C VAL A 111 15.04 -14.27 -13.54
N GLU A 112 14.60 -13.02 -13.74
CA GLU A 112 15.49 -11.85 -13.88
C GLU A 112 16.22 -11.48 -12.58
N LYS A 113 15.81 -12.09 -11.45
CA LYS A 113 16.38 -11.89 -10.12
C LYS A 113 16.86 -13.20 -9.52
N GLU A 114 17.48 -14.06 -10.34
CA GLU A 114 18.07 -15.34 -9.89
C GLU A 114 17.05 -16.25 -9.18
N ASN A 115 15.81 -16.27 -9.67
CA ASN A 115 14.67 -16.98 -9.09
C ASN A 115 14.30 -16.57 -7.67
N ARG A 116 14.67 -15.37 -7.23
CA ARG A 116 14.27 -14.84 -5.93
C ARG A 116 12.74 -14.85 -5.80
N LEU A 117 12.25 -15.46 -4.74
CA LEU A 117 10.83 -15.57 -4.45
C LEU A 117 10.24 -14.24 -3.97
N SER A 118 9.06 -13.90 -4.49
CA SER A 118 8.27 -12.77 -4.04
C SER A 118 6.79 -13.09 -3.97
N TRP A 119 6.12 -12.58 -2.94
CA TRP A 119 4.67 -12.57 -2.88
C TRP A 119 4.22 -11.20 -3.39
N SER A 120 4.10 -11.09 -4.71
CA SER A 120 3.79 -9.85 -5.43
C SER A 120 3.32 -10.18 -6.85
N GLY A 121 2.44 -9.37 -7.44
CA GLY A 121 1.90 -9.66 -8.77
C GLY A 121 0.90 -10.81 -8.75
N LYS A 122 1.12 -11.87 -9.55
CA LYS A 122 0.16 -12.98 -9.72
C LYS A 122 -0.31 -13.67 -8.42
N PRO A 123 0.56 -13.89 -7.41
CA PRO A 123 0.14 -14.48 -6.14
C PRO A 123 -0.81 -13.62 -5.30
N ILE A 124 -0.92 -12.32 -5.60
CA ILE A 124 -1.78 -11.39 -4.85
C ILE A 124 -3.19 -11.47 -5.43
N PRO A 125 -4.18 -11.94 -4.65
CA PRO A 125 -5.54 -12.09 -5.15
C PRO A 125 -6.26 -10.74 -5.25
N LYS A 126 -7.31 -10.72 -6.07
CA LYS A 126 -8.28 -9.63 -6.11
C LYS A 126 -9.45 -9.95 -5.18
N ILE A 127 -10.21 -8.92 -4.82
CA ILE A 127 -11.45 -9.09 -4.04
C ILE A 127 -12.38 -10.07 -4.76
N ASP A 128 -12.91 -11.04 -4.01
CA ASP A 128 -13.90 -12.02 -4.45
C ASP A 128 -13.51 -12.85 -5.70
N GLN A 129 -12.20 -12.94 -5.98
CA GLN A 129 -11.69 -13.66 -7.14
C GLN A 129 -10.51 -14.55 -6.76
N TRP A 130 -10.67 -15.86 -7.00
CA TRP A 130 -9.58 -16.82 -6.88
C TRP A 130 -8.53 -16.59 -7.97
N ASN A 131 -7.26 -16.56 -7.59
CA ASN A 131 -6.14 -16.57 -8.53
C ASN A 131 -5.56 -17.97 -8.73
N ASP A 132 -4.63 -18.11 -9.67
CA ASP A 132 -3.99 -19.40 -9.98
C ASP A 132 -3.19 -19.98 -8.81
N PHE A 133 -2.87 -19.17 -7.79
CA PHE A 133 -2.20 -19.60 -6.57
C PHE A 133 -3.18 -20.14 -5.53
N GLY A 134 -4.46 -20.27 -5.86
CA GLY A 134 -5.50 -20.74 -4.95
C GLY A 134 -5.79 -19.74 -3.83
N CYS A 135 -5.53 -18.45 -4.04
CA CYS A 135 -5.79 -17.40 -3.06
C CYS A 135 -6.99 -16.54 -3.46
N ILE A 136 -7.73 -16.04 -2.48
CA ILE A 136 -8.82 -15.07 -2.62
C ILE A 136 -8.68 -13.98 -1.55
N LEU A 137 -9.04 -12.73 -1.86
CA LEU A 137 -9.21 -11.67 -0.88
C LEU A 137 -10.70 -11.51 -0.58
N LEU A 138 -11.06 -11.48 0.70
CA LEU A 138 -12.45 -11.42 1.17
C LEU A 138 -12.61 -10.31 2.20
N VAL A 139 -13.79 -9.69 2.23
CA VAL A 139 -14.20 -8.79 3.32
C VAL A 139 -15.40 -9.41 4.04
N ASN A 140 -15.26 -9.69 5.34
CA ASN A 140 -16.32 -10.32 6.11
C ASN A 140 -17.41 -9.30 6.54
N GLN A 141 -18.44 -9.77 7.23
CA GLN A 141 -19.55 -8.93 7.73
C GLN A 141 -19.09 -7.88 8.76
N ASN A 142 -18.00 -8.13 9.47
CA ASN A 142 -17.38 -7.21 10.42
C ASN A 142 -16.40 -6.23 9.75
N ASN A 143 -16.30 -6.26 8.41
CA ASN A 143 -15.34 -5.50 7.62
C ASN A 143 -13.86 -5.88 7.84
N ASP A 144 -13.58 -7.01 8.48
CA ASP A 144 -12.21 -7.54 8.48
C ASP A 144 -11.89 -8.05 7.08
N ILE A 145 -10.62 -7.91 6.71
CA ILE A 145 -10.13 -8.35 5.40
C ILE A 145 -9.24 -9.56 5.59
N GLU A 146 -9.46 -10.60 4.80
CA GLU A 146 -8.65 -11.81 4.84
C GLU A 146 -8.16 -12.19 3.45
N ILE A 147 -6.94 -12.71 3.37
CA ILE A 147 -6.50 -13.50 2.23
C ILE A 147 -6.56 -14.96 2.65
N VAL A 148 -7.39 -15.73 1.93
CA VAL A 148 -7.62 -17.16 2.17
C VAL A 148 -6.97 -17.95 1.06
N TYR A 149 -6.29 -19.03 1.42
CA TYR A 149 -5.75 -20.05 0.52
C TYR A 149 -6.59 -21.32 0.57
N ASP A 150 -6.84 -21.94 -0.59
CA ASP A 150 -7.48 -23.24 -0.73
C ASP A 150 -6.70 -24.11 -1.73
N TYR A 151 -6.13 -25.21 -1.25
CA TYR A 151 -5.35 -26.15 -2.08
C TYR A 151 -6.14 -26.74 -3.24
N GLN A 152 -7.45 -26.94 -3.09
CA GLN A 152 -8.28 -27.47 -4.16
C GLN A 152 -8.43 -26.47 -5.31
N ARG A 153 -8.21 -25.18 -5.04
CA ARG A 153 -8.29 -24.09 -6.01
C ARG A 153 -6.93 -23.63 -6.54
N ASP A 154 -5.85 -24.09 -5.94
CA ASP A 154 -4.49 -23.86 -6.45
C ASP A 154 -4.32 -24.57 -7.79
N LEU A 155 -4.03 -23.81 -8.85
CA LEU A 155 -3.93 -24.31 -10.22
C LEU A 155 -2.49 -24.60 -10.64
N ARG A 156 -1.52 -24.39 -9.74
CA ARG A 156 -0.10 -24.58 -10.07
C ARG A 156 0.21 -26.07 -10.24
N PRO A 157 0.88 -26.48 -11.34
CA PRO A 157 1.15 -27.89 -11.61
C PRO A 157 2.05 -28.55 -10.57
N ASN A 158 2.92 -27.78 -9.89
CA ASN A 158 3.82 -28.25 -8.85
C ASN A 158 3.26 -28.12 -7.42
N LYS A 159 1.96 -27.79 -7.23
CA LYS A 159 1.38 -27.54 -5.90
C LYS A 159 1.61 -28.69 -4.91
N THR A 160 1.55 -29.94 -5.37
CA THR A 160 1.77 -31.13 -4.52
C THR A 160 3.19 -31.23 -3.99
N ALA A 161 4.18 -30.66 -4.68
CA ALA A 161 5.57 -30.64 -4.22
C ALA A 161 5.85 -29.50 -3.24
N ILE A 162 5.18 -28.36 -3.40
CA ILE A 162 5.50 -27.12 -2.66
C ILE A 162 4.56 -26.83 -1.48
N VAL A 163 3.34 -27.37 -1.46
CA VAL A 163 2.36 -27.11 -0.41
C VAL A 163 2.41 -28.22 0.64
N PRO A 164 2.81 -27.95 1.90
CA PRO A 164 2.73 -28.92 2.99
C PRO A 164 1.36 -29.59 3.14
N GLU A 165 1.32 -30.87 3.52
CA GLU A 165 0.10 -31.67 3.61
C GLU A 165 -0.98 -31.03 4.50
N PHE A 166 -0.57 -30.43 5.62
CA PHE A 166 -1.51 -29.82 6.55
C PHE A 166 -2.27 -28.62 5.95
N TYR A 167 -1.73 -27.95 4.94
CA TYR A 167 -2.43 -26.86 4.21
C TYR A 167 -3.39 -27.38 3.13
N ARG A 168 -3.45 -28.69 2.88
CA ARG A 168 -4.24 -29.28 1.78
C ARG A 168 -5.67 -29.63 2.16
N ASN A 169 -5.94 -29.71 3.47
CA ASN A 169 -7.15 -30.33 4.00
C ASN A 169 -8.36 -29.38 4.04
N ALA A 170 -8.14 -28.08 4.24
CA ALA A 170 -9.19 -27.08 4.32
C ALA A 170 -8.67 -25.70 3.90
N PRO A 171 -9.55 -24.77 3.49
CA PRO A 171 -9.17 -23.38 3.30
C PRO A 171 -8.61 -22.76 4.59
N ILE A 172 -7.56 -21.96 4.46
CA ILE A 172 -6.86 -21.31 5.58
C ILE A 172 -6.66 -19.83 5.30
N ALA A 173 -6.74 -19.00 6.33
CA ALA A 173 -6.34 -17.61 6.21
C ALA A 173 -4.81 -17.50 6.28
N ILE A 174 -4.21 -16.86 5.29
CA ILE A 174 -2.75 -16.66 5.24
C ILE A 174 -2.35 -15.24 5.63
N ALA A 175 -3.29 -14.29 5.57
CA ALA A 175 -3.15 -12.92 6.07
C ALA A 175 -4.52 -12.37 6.52
N LYS A 176 -4.55 -11.59 7.60
CA LYS A 176 -5.78 -10.92 8.09
C LYS A 176 -5.53 -9.49 8.52
N TRP A 177 -6.50 -8.62 8.29
CA TRP A 177 -6.53 -7.25 8.78
C TRP A 177 -7.79 -7.01 9.61
N ASP A 178 -7.59 -6.64 10.87
CA ASP A 178 -8.70 -6.27 11.75
C ASP A 178 -9.29 -4.93 11.31
N ALA A 179 -10.61 -4.89 11.12
CA ALA A 179 -11.35 -3.71 10.68
C ALA A 179 -11.07 -2.50 11.58
N ALA A 180 -11.09 -2.68 12.91
CA ALA A 180 -10.85 -1.62 13.87
C ALA A 180 -9.44 -1.00 13.73
N LYS A 181 -8.41 -1.82 13.45
CA LYS A 181 -7.04 -1.33 13.26
C LYS A 181 -6.89 -0.59 11.93
N LEU A 182 -7.52 -1.08 10.87
CA LEU A 182 -7.58 -0.37 9.59
C LEU A 182 -8.35 0.94 9.70
N ALA A 183 -9.48 0.94 10.41
CA ALA A 183 -10.30 2.12 10.64
C ALA A 183 -9.50 3.22 11.33
N LYS A 184 -8.75 2.88 12.39
CA LYS A 184 -7.83 3.82 13.01
C LYS A 184 -6.81 4.36 12.01
N LYS A 185 -6.21 3.49 11.20
CA LYS A 185 -5.18 3.89 10.22
C LYS A 185 -5.72 4.83 9.14
N VAL A 186 -6.90 4.55 8.60
CA VAL A 186 -7.56 5.39 7.59
C VAL A 186 -7.96 6.72 8.22
N ASN A 187 -8.67 6.68 9.36
CA ASN A 187 -9.24 7.87 9.95
C ASN A 187 -8.18 8.84 10.49
N ASP A 188 -7.15 8.34 11.16
CA ASP A 188 -6.05 9.18 11.66
C ASP A 188 -5.34 9.92 10.51
N LYS A 189 -5.26 9.30 9.33
CA LYS A 189 -4.47 9.80 8.20
C LYS A 189 -5.27 10.66 7.23
N PHE A 190 -6.47 10.22 6.87
CA PHE A 190 -7.27 10.87 5.82
C PHE A 190 -8.54 11.53 6.32
N ASN A 191 -9.10 11.10 7.45
CA ASN A 191 -10.37 11.62 7.96
C ASN A 191 -10.20 12.82 8.91
N GLN A 192 -9.18 13.64 8.64
CA GLN A 192 -8.91 14.85 9.44
C GLN A 192 -9.41 16.08 8.68
N LYS A 193 -8.70 16.51 7.64
CA LYS A 193 -9.13 17.60 6.75
C LYS A 193 -9.14 17.22 5.28
N GLY A 194 -8.71 16.01 4.95
CA GLY A 194 -8.60 15.51 3.59
C GLY A 194 -7.18 15.22 3.19
N TRP A 195 -6.93 15.35 1.90
CA TRP A 195 -5.64 15.06 1.31
C TRP A 195 -5.33 16.06 0.20
N PHE A 196 -4.06 16.15 -0.17
CA PHE A 196 -3.62 16.96 -1.30
C PHE A 196 -2.51 16.27 -2.09
N THR A 197 -2.33 16.70 -3.33
CA THR A 197 -1.25 16.25 -4.20
C THR A 197 -0.74 17.40 -5.06
N CYS A 198 0.57 17.40 -5.35
CA CYS A 198 1.17 18.36 -6.28
C CYS A 198 1.35 17.69 -7.64
N LYS A 199 0.82 18.31 -8.69
CA LYS A 199 0.88 17.83 -10.07
C LYS A 199 1.98 18.51 -10.86
N THR A 200 2.56 17.74 -11.76
CA THR A 200 3.59 18.13 -12.72
C THR A 200 3.06 18.06 -14.14
N ASN A 201 3.57 18.95 -14.99
CA ASN A 201 3.35 18.87 -16.43
C ASN A 201 4.24 17.80 -17.09
N ALA A 202 4.12 17.66 -18.41
CA ALA A 202 4.90 16.70 -19.20
C ALA A 202 6.43 16.88 -19.09
N LEU A 203 6.90 18.08 -18.72
CA LEU A 203 8.32 18.39 -18.52
C LEU A 203 8.79 18.10 -17.08
N GLY A 204 7.91 17.64 -16.20
CA GLY A 204 8.18 17.39 -14.78
C GLY A 204 8.23 18.66 -13.92
N VAL A 205 7.70 19.79 -14.42
CA VAL A 205 7.58 21.04 -13.66
C VAL A 205 6.29 21.01 -12.86
N TYR A 206 6.35 21.30 -11.56
CA TYR A 206 5.15 21.41 -10.72
C TYR A 206 4.32 22.64 -11.13
N GLU A 207 3.07 22.40 -11.49
CA GLU A 207 2.17 23.44 -12.01
C GLU A 207 0.88 23.56 -11.22
N LYS A 208 0.50 22.55 -10.43
CA LYS A 208 -0.74 22.60 -9.65
C LYS A 208 -0.62 21.90 -8.32
N ILE A 209 -1.41 22.36 -7.36
CA ILE A 209 -1.74 21.63 -6.14
C ILE A 209 -3.25 21.37 -6.11
N CYS A 210 -3.62 20.14 -5.81
CA CYS A 210 -4.98 19.64 -5.86
C CYS A 210 -5.39 19.11 -4.48
N PHE A 211 -6.62 19.37 -4.05
CA PHE A 211 -7.17 18.91 -2.77
C PHE A 211 -8.42 18.05 -2.98
N GLY A 212 -8.56 17.03 -2.13
CA GLY A 212 -9.77 16.22 -2.01
C GLY A 212 -10.30 16.21 -0.57
N ASN A 213 -11.55 15.77 -0.43
CA ASN A 213 -12.22 15.70 0.87
C ASN A 213 -11.59 14.65 1.81
N PRO A 214 -11.88 14.73 3.13
CA PRO A 214 -11.67 13.63 4.06
C PRO A 214 -12.20 12.29 3.52
N ILE A 215 -11.49 11.22 3.84
CA ILE A 215 -11.89 9.85 3.50
C ILE A 215 -12.06 9.09 4.81
N THR A 216 -13.28 8.64 5.08
CA THR A 216 -13.61 7.83 6.25
C THR A 216 -13.20 6.37 6.05
N PHE A 217 -13.20 5.57 7.12
CA PHE A 217 -13.03 4.13 6.99
C PHE A 217 -14.16 3.50 6.17
N GLU A 218 -15.39 3.98 6.34
CA GLU A 218 -16.59 3.50 5.65
C GLU A 218 -16.49 3.71 4.13
N ASP A 219 -16.03 4.90 3.71
CA ASP A 219 -15.72 5.18 2.31
C ASP A 219 -14.64 4.23 1.79
N TRP A 220 -13.56 4.08 2.55
CA TRP A 220 -12.40 3.29 2.14
C TRP A 220 -12.74 1.80 1.99
N ILE A 221 -13.42 1.20 2.97
CA ILE A 221 -13.77 -0.23 2.93
C ILE A 221 -14.83 -0.51 1.86
N TYR A 222 -15.74 0.42 1.60
CA TYR A 222 -16.66 0.31 0.46
C TYR A 222 -15.88 0.18 -0.85
N LEU A 223 -14.85 0.99 -1.07
CA LEU A 223 -14.01 0.91 -2.27
C LEU A 223 -13.18 -0.37 -2.36
N VAL A 224 -12.79 -0.96 -1.23
CA VAL A 224 -12.15 -2.28 -1.19
C VAL A 224 -13.12 -3.35 -1.68
N LYS A 225 -14.36 -3.33 -1.17
CA LYS A 225 -15.43 -4.27 -1.59
C LYS A 225 -15.76 -4.13 -3.08
N GLN A 226 -15.61 -2.94 -3.66
CA GLN A 226 -15.79 -2.71 -5.10
C GLN A 226 -14.54 -3.05 -5.94
N GLY A 227 -13.42 -3.42 -5.32
CA GLY A 227 -12.15 -3.68 -6.02
C GLY A 227 -11.47 -2.43 -6.59
N ILE A 228 -11.95 -1.24 -6.23
CA ILE A 228 -11.34 0.04 -6.62
C ILE A 228 -10.07 0.28 -5.81
N VAL A 229 -10.16 0.06 -4.49
CA VAL A 229 -8.98 -0.04 -3.63
C VAL A 229 -8.56 -1.50 -3.58
N PHE A 230 -7.31 -1.78 -3.97
CA PHE A 230 -6.77 -3.12 -4.02
C PHE A 230 -5.53 -3.26 -3.15
N TYR A 231 -5.32 -4.49 -2.67
CA TYR A 231 -4.10 -4.87 -1.98
C TYR A 231 -2.99 -5.17 -2.98
N ASP A 232 -1.79 -4.70 -2.67
CA ASP A 232 -0.57 -4.93 -3.44
C ASP A 232 0.56 -5.24 -2.46
N SER A 233 1.31 -6.30 -2.72
CA SER A 233 2.43 -6.67 -1.87
C SER A 233 3.76 -6.48 -2.59
N GLY A 234 4.72 -5.88 -1.89
CA GLY A 234 6.12 -5.80 -2.31
C GLY A 234 7.01 -6.80 -1.56
N MET A 235 6.44 -7.85 -0.99
CA MET A 235 7.16 -8.83 -0.18
C MET A 235 8.09 -9.69 -1.04
N TYR A 236 9.36 -9.81 -0.66
CA TYR A 236 10.32 -10.69 -1.32
C TYR A 236 11.39 -11.19 -0.36
N PHE A 237 12.04 -12.28 -0.75
CA PHE A 237 13.07 -12.96 0.04
C PHE A 237 14.21 -12.01 0.44
N GLY A 238 14.62 -12.06 1.71
CA GLY A 238 15.72 -11.28 2.27
C GLY A 238 15.38 -9.82 2.65
N ASN A 239 14.22 -9.30 2.24
CA ASN A 239 13.83 -7.94 2.62
C ASN A 239 12.99 -7.93 3.90
N ALA A 240 13.38 -7.18 4.92
CA ALA A 240 12.68 -7.18 6.20
C ALA A 240 11.25 -6.62 6.13
N ARG A 241 10.91 -5.79 5.14
CA ARG A 241 9.60 -5.14 5.03
C ARG A 241 8.66 -5.93 4.11
N PRO A 242 7.44 -6.31 4.56
CA PRO A 242 6.50 -7.01 3.71
C PRO A 242 5.87 -6.12 2.62
N TYR A 243 5.88 -4.80 2.79
CA TYR A 243 5.24 -3.82 1.89
C TYR A 243 3.79 -4.20 1.58
N ALA A 244 2.88 -3.95 2.52
CA ALA A 244 1.47 -4.31 2.45
C ALA A 244 0.65 -3.09 2.03
N GLN A 245 0.64 -2.79 0.73
CA GLN A 245 0.19 -1.52 0.19
C GLN A 245 -1.27 -1.57 -0.23
N TRP A 246 -2.06 -0.63 0.27
CA TRP A 246 -3.43 -0.42 -0.18
C TRP A 246 -3.48 0.72 -1.17
N ARG A 247 -3.96 0.45 -2.40
CA ARG A 247 -3.75 1.34 -3.55
C ARG A 247 -5.01 1.49 -4.38
N ALA A 248 -5.10 2.61 -5.10
CA ALA A 248 -6.07 2.79 -6.19
C ALA A 248 -5.37 3.41 -7.40
N SER A 249 -6.00 3.30 -8.57
CA SER A 249 -5.49 3.90 -9.80
C SER A 249 -5.41 5.43 -9.69
N ASN A 250 -4.49 6.06 -10.41
CA ASN A 250 -4.41 7.52 -10.45
C ASN A 250 -5.67 8.16 -11.06
N ASN A 251 -6.38 7.45 -11.95
CA ASN A 251 -7.67 7.90 -12.46
C ASN A 251 -8.69 8.06 -11.33
N TYR A 252 -8.77 7.08 -10.42
CA TYR A 252 -9.64 7.17 -9.27
C TYR A 252 -9.22 8.33 -8.34
N TRP A 253 -7.94 8.45 -8.00
CA TRP A 253 -7.46 9.57 -7.19
C TRP A 253 -7.74 10.93 -7.82
N ASN A 254 -7.60 11.05 -9.14
CA ASN A 254 -7.93 12.29 -9.84
C ASN A 254 -9.42 12.61 -9.79
N SER A 255 -10.31 11.61 -9.85
CA SER A 255 -11.76 11.83 -9.70
C SER A 255 -12.18 12.33 -8.32
N LEU A 256 -11.31 12.21 -7.31
CA LEU A 256 -11.54 12.73 -5.96
C LEU A 256 -11.06 14.18 -5.76
N ILE A 257 -10.44 14.79 -6.77
CA ILE A 257 -9.99 16.18 -6.71
C ILE A 257 -11.20 17.11 -6.82
N LEU A 258 -11.32 18.05 -5.88
CA LEU A 258 -12.42 19.01 -5.82
C LEU A 258 -11.94 20.45 -5.96
N ARG A 259 -10.67 20.72 -5.65
CA ARG A 259 -10.10 22.06 -5.61
C ARG A 259 -8.68 22.03 -6.18
N GLU A 260 -8.34 23.01 -7.00
CA GLU A 260 -7.04 23.15 -7.64
C GLU A 260 -6.51 24.58 -7.52
N TYR A 261 -5.18 24.71 -7.41
CA TYR A 261 -4.48 25.99 -7.38
C TYR A 261 -3.22 25.94 -8.26
N PRO A 262 -2.88 27.04 -8.97
CA PRO A 262 -3.67 28.28 -9.08
C PRO A 262 -5.01 28.03 -9.78
N GLN A 263 -6.03 28.83 -9.45
CA GLN A 263 -7.29 28.79 -10.18
C GLN A 263 -7.06 29.40 -11.57
N ILE A 264 -7.43 28.64 -12.61
CA ILE A 264 -7.40 29.09 -14.00
C ILE A 264 -8.77 29.65 -14.34
#